data_AF-A0A086T2T4-F1
#
_entry.id   AF-A0A086T2T4-F1
#
_cell.length_a   1.000
_cell.length_b   1.000
_cell.length_c   1.000
_cell.angle_alpha   90.00
_cell.angle_beta   90.00
_cell.angle_gamma   90.00
#
_symmetry.space_group_name_H-M   'P 1'
#
loop_
_entity.id
_entity.type
_entity.pdbx_description
1 polymer ?
#
loop_
_entity_poly.entity_id
_entity_poly.type
_entity_poly.pdbx_seq_one_letter_code
_entity_poly.pdbx_strand_id
1 'polypeptide(L)'
;MVVAYELYDDEAWDRGEAIFEAMRDTIYDEDVYHEIARFVTKHRNGGRPTTFSPPRRGGFNFYYRIQYSDGGSVIIRFPLPGYFQMAEEKLRAEVAAIRYIADHTTIPVPFILHYGMADQSPRSHGPFMIMEYVENAGDVVDVLRLPEHAPGEKPVLDPGIDEAKLEYMYSQIADIMLQLAACNFSKIGCLGLADGSEDDDAEPGVVVTSRPLTYNIALLGEVGGIPHFELPSTSRTFATSSEYYSALADMHLQQLSYQRNQAVTSAEDCRKKYIARQLFRKAAAENRLTSRDTDSGPFKLWCDDFRPANMLVDAENRIVGVVDWEFTYAAPVEFSHSPPWWFLLIMPEEWPDGLDDWATKYEPRLATFLRALESKEREFMEWGRIDKSQVLSAPMRRSWDTGDFWTAYAARKSWAFDGIFWRTLDERFFGDCGKQAAAMEEFVERKMREKEEGTLIDCTSIILIRLTTSETARGHTKPNSINAMNPPPP
;
A
#
# COMPACT_ATOMS: atom_id res chain seq x y z
N MET A 1 19.40 9.31 20.64
CA MET A 1 18.57 8.13 20.30
C MET A 1 18.73 7.88 18.82
N VAL A 2 19.12 6.67 18.43
CA VAL A 2 19.18 6.28 17.01
C VAL A 2 17.79 5.85 16.63
N VAL A 3 17.20 6.57 15.68
CA VAL A 3 15.90 6.28 15.12
C VAL A 3 15.97 4.95 14.36
N ALA A 4 14.95 4.08 14.49
CA ALA A 4 14.99 2.72 13.93
C ALA A 4 14.54 2.65 12.46
N TYR A 5 14.16 3.78 11.86
CA TYR A 5 13.83 3.90 10.44
C TYR A 5 14.95 4.56 9.63
N GLU A 6 15.03 4.18 8.36
CA GLU A 6 15.83 4.82 7.33
C GLU A 6 15.14 6.09 6.81
N LEU A 7 15.93 7.11 6.46
CA LEU A 7 15.39 8.34 5.89
C LEU A 7 14.98 8.14 4.43
N TYR A 8 13.96 8.88 4.02
CA TYR A 8 13.57 9.05 2.63
C TYR A 8 14.60 9.87 1.86
N ASP A 9 14.54 9.82 0.53
CA ASP A 9 15.28 10.76 -0.30
C ASP A 9 14.59 12.12 -0.22
N ASP A 10 15.18 13.06 0.54
CA ASP A 10 14.57 14.37 0.80
C ASP A 10 14.33 15.15 -0.50
N GLU A 11 15.22 15.01 -1.50
CA GLU A 11 15.04 15.67 -2.79
C GLU A 11 13.85 15.10 -3.57
N ALA A 12 13.65 13.78 -3.50
CA ALA A 12 12.49 13.14 -4.13
C ALA A 12 11.18 13.56 -3.44
N TRP A 13 11.20 13.65 -2.11
CA TRP A 13 10.10 14.17 -1.31
C TRP A 13 9.76 15.62 -1.68
N ASP A 14 10.76 16.50 -1.69
CA ASP A 14 10.59 17.93 -2.01
C ASP A 14 10.09 18.15 -3.44
N ARG A 15 10.52 17.31 -4.39
CA ARG A 15 10.00 17.33 -5.77
C ARG A 15 8.49 17.04 -5.79
N GLY A 16 8.02 16.06 -5.03
CA GLY A 16 6.59 15.75 -4.90
C GLY A 16 5.80 16.92 -4.34
N GLU A 17 6.29 17.55 -3.27
CA GLU A 17 5.64 18.71 -2.63
C GLU A 17 5.61 19.90 -3.59
N ALA A 18 6.72 20.19 -4.30
CA ALA A 18 6.79 21.29 -5.25
C ALA A 18 5.78 21.15 -6.40
N ILE A 19 5.55 19.93 -6.90
CA ILE A 19 4.53 19.67 -7.93
C ILE A 19 3.14 19.97 -7.38
N PHE A 20 2.84 19.55 -6.15
CA PHE A 20 1.55 19.85 -5.53
C PHE A 20 1.38 21.35 -5.26
N GLU A 21 2.38 22.02 -4.69
CA GLU A 21 2.34 23.45 -4.39
C GLU A 21 2.13 24.29 -5.66
N ALA A 22 2.70 23.88 -6.79
CA ALA A 22 2.46 24.52 -8.09
C ALA A 22 1.01 24.41 -8.58
N MET A 23 0.27 23.37 -8.15
CA MET A 23 -1.15 23.15 -8.48
C MET A 23 -2.09 23.64 -7.38
N ARG A 24 -1.58 24.00 -6.21
CA ARG A 24 -2.40 24.34 -5.04
C ARG A 24 -3.36 25.48 -5.39
N ASP A 25 -2.85 26.58 -5.94
CA ASP A 25 -3.69 27.76 -6.20
C ASP A 25 -4.79 27.47 -7.25
N THR A 26 -4.61 26.48 -8.13
CA THR A 26 -5.66 26.06 -9.09
C THR A 26 -6.74 25.18 -8.44
N ILE A 27 -6.39 24.41 -7.42
CA ILE A 27 -7.33 23.53 -6.70
C ILE A 27 -8.33 24.35 -5.87
N TYR A 28 -7.91 25.53 -5.39
CA TYR A 28 -8.74 26.43 -4.56
C TYR A 28 -9.46 27.53 -5.36
N ASP A 29 -9.48 27.46 -6.69
CA ASP A 29 -10.13 28.44 -7.57
C ASP A 29 -11.67 28.29 -7.62
N GLU A 30 -12.40 29.40 -7.49
CA GLU A 30 -13.88 29.44 -7.42
C GLU A 30 -14.57 28.80 -8.64
N ASP A 31 -14.07 29.08 -9.86
CA ASP A 31 -14.62 28.55 -11.10
C ASP A 31 -14.40 27.03 -11.20
N VAL A 32 -13.26 26.54 -10.70
CA VAL A 32 -12.96 25.11 -10.61
C VAL A 32 -13.97 24.41 -9.71
N TYR A 33 -14.34 24.97 -8.54
CA TYR A 33 -15.37 24.35 -7.70
C TYR A 33 -16.71 24.21 -8.43
N HIS A 34 -17.17 25.25 -9.12
CA HIS A 34 -18.45 25.21 -9.84
C HIS A 34 -18.45 24.22 -11.00
N GLU A 35 -17.30 24.00 -11.64
CA GLU A 35 -17.16 22.98 -12.66
C GLU A 35 -17.17 21.56 -12.08
N ILE A 36 -16.38 21.33 -11.02
CA ILE A 36 -16.36 20.07 -10.28
C ILE A 36 -17.76 19.74 -9.76
N ALA A 37 -18.46 20.72 -9.20
CA ALA A 37 -19.83 20.60 -8.75
C ALA A 37 -20.78 20.09 -9.83
N ARG A 38 -20.76 20.74 -11.00
CA ARG A 38 -21.57 20.37 -12.15
C ARG A 38 -21.19 18.99 -12.66
N PHE A 39 -19.90 18.66 -12.66
CA PHE A 39 -19.41 17.35 -13.06
C PHE A 39 -19.94 16.25 -12.15
N VAL A 40 -19.74 16.37 -10.83
CA VAL A 40 -20.22 15.40 -9.84
C VAL A 40 -21.74 15.24 -9.88
N THR A 41 -22.48 16.35 -10.04
CA THR A 41 -23.95 16.33 -10.10
C THR A 41 -24.46 15.49 -11.27
N LYS A 42 -23.73 15.36 -12.38
CA LYS A 42 -24.12 14.48 -13.51
C LYS A 42 -24.11 13.00 -13.15
N HIS A 43 -23.30 12.61 -12.17
CA HIS A 43 -23.09 11.22 -11.76
C HIS A 43 -23.89 10.86 -10.50
N ARG A 44 -24.66 11.80 -9.94
CA ARG A 44 -25.54 11.55 -8.80
C ARG A 44 -27.00 11.62 -9.26
N ASN A 45 -27.78 10.59 -8.90
CA ASN A 45 -29.22 10.59 -9.14
C ASN A 45 -29.95 11.37 -8.04
N GLY A 46 -30.52 12.52 -8.40
CA GLY A 46 -31.38 13.31 -7.51
C GLY A 46 -30.65 14.24 -6.54
N GLY A 47 -31.42 15.16 -5.94
CA GLY A 47 -30.92 16.24 -5.11
C GLY A 47 -30.33 17.41 -5.91
N ARG A 48 -30.40 18.62 -5.37
CA ARG A 48 -29.65 19.77 -5.90
C ARG A 48 -28.46 20.05 -5.00
N PRO A 49 -27.27 20.38 -5.54
CA PRO A 49 -26.14 20.75 -4.71
C PRO A 49 -26.46 22.03 -3.92
N THR A 50 -26.20 22.01 -2.61
CA THR A 50 -26.51 23.11 -1.68
C THR A 50 -25.27 23.76 -1.11
N THR A 51 -24.25 22.97 -0.78
CA THR A 51 -23.05 23.47 -0.08
C THR A 51 -21.80 22.80 -0.63
N PHE A 52 -20.77 23.61 -0.83
CA PHE A 52 -19.46 23.19 -1.30
C PHE A 52 -18.46 23.41 -0.19
N SER A 53 -17.85 22.34 0.28
CA SER A 53 -16.77 22.45 1.26
C SER A 53 -15.46 22.79 0.55
N PRO A 54 -14.57 23.56 1.19
CA PRO A 54 -13.19 23.69 0.71
C PRO A 54 -12.54 22.32 0.51
N PRO A 55 -11.60 22.20 -0.45
CA PRO A 55 -10.94 20.96 -0.75
C PRO A 55 -10.09 20.57 0.46
N ARG A 56 -10.06 19.27 0.72
CA ARG A 56 -9.24 18.71 1.79
C ARG A 56 -8.13 17.88 1.18
N ARG A 57 -6.94 18.01 1.74
CA ARG A 57 -5.74 17.24 1.39
C ARG A 57 -5.54 16.14 2.44
N GLY A 58 -5.41 14.89 1.99
CA GLY A 58 -4.89 13.77 2.78
C GLY A 58 -3.43 13.48 2.42
N GLY A 59 -2.91 12.33 2.84
CA GLY A 59 -1.51 11.95 2.57
C GLY A 59 -1.22 11.75 1.07
N PHE A 60 -2.14 11.12 0.35
CA PHE A 60 -1.95 10.71 -1.05
C PHE A 60 -2.98 11.24 -2.03
N ASN A 61 -4.03 11.89 -1.52
CA ASN A 61 -5.17 12.33 -2.29
C ASN A 61 -5.64 13.71 -1.83
N PHE A 62 -6.36 14.42 -2.69
CA PHE A 62 -7.22 15.53 -2.30
C PHE A 62 -8.65 15.28 -2.76
N TYR A 63 -9.62 15.90 -2.10
CA TYR A 63 -11.02 15.73 -2.44
C TYR A 63 -11.86 16.98 -2.22
N TYR A 64 -12.95 17.08 -2.99
CA TYR A 64 -14.01 18.07 -2.79
C TYR A 64 -15.25 17.37 -2.22
N ARG A 65 -15.88 17.96 -1.19
CA ARG A 65 -17.16 17.50 -0.64
C ARG A 65 -18.28 18.43 -1.09
N ILE A 66 -19.35 17.83 -1.59
CA ILE A 66 -20.56 18.51 -2.06
C ILE A 66 -21.75 17.96 -1.28
N GLN A 67 -22.45 18.83 -0.56
CA GLN A 67 -23.70 18.52 0.12
C GLN A 67 -24.90 18.84 -0.78
N TYR A 68 -25.96 18.05 -0.66
CA TYR A 68 -27.17 18.19 -1.48
C TYR A 68 -28.42 18.37 -0.62
N SER A 69 -29.49 18.83 -1.28
CA SER A 69 -30.77 19.22 -0.66
C SER A 69 -31.52 18.09 0.04
N ASP A 70 -31.18 16.83 -0.23
CA ASP A 70 -31.72 15.65 0.44
C ASP A 70 -30.96 15.28 1.72
N GLY A 71 -29.94 16.06 2.09
CA GLY A 71 -29.08 15.83 3.25
C GLY A 71 -27.85 14.97 2.95
N GLY A 72 -27.79 14.27 1.81
CA GLY A 72 -26.67 13.41 1.43
C GLY A 72 -25.47 14.18 0.90
N SER A 73 -24.27 13.69 1.19
CA SER A 73 -23.01 14.28 0.75
C SER A 73 -22.29 13.35 -0.24
N VAL A 74 -21.59 13.92 -1.22
CA VAL A 74 -20.74 13.20 -2.19
C VAL A 74 -19.36 13.80 -2.18
N ILE A 75 -18.35 12.95 -2.35
CA ILE A 75 -16.97 13.37 -2.58
C ILE A 75 -16.50 12.98 -3.98
N ILE A 76 -15.66 13.84 -4.55
CA ILE A 76 -14.80 13.48 -5.67
C ILE A 76 -13.35 13.58 -5.20
N ARG A 77 -12.60 12.47 -5.35
CA ARG A 77 -11.24 12.29 -4.87
C ARG A 77 -10.28 12.11 -6.05
N PHE A 78 -9.12 12.75 -5.95
CA PHE A 78 -8.04 12.71 -6.93
C PHE A 78 -6.71 12.33 -6.25
N PRO A 79 -5.90 11.43 -6.83
CA PRO A 79 -4.53 11.22 -6.40
C PRO A 79 -3.68 12.49 -6.54
N LEU A 80 -2.73 12.68 -5.63
CA LEU A 80 -1.79 13.80 -5.72
C LEU A 80 -0.86 13.61 -6.92
N PRO A 81 -0.82 14.56 -7.89
CA PRO A 81 -0.10 14.40 -9.16
C PRO A 81 1.41 14.23 -9.03
N GLY A 82 2.02 14.76 -7.97
CA GLY A 82 3.48 14.69 -7.73
C GLY A 82 3.98 13.35 -7.21
N TYR A 83 3.08 12.48 -6.75
CA TYR A 83 3.43 11.28 -6.01
C TYR A 83 3.14 10.02 -6.84
N PHE A 84 2.03 9.98 -7.58
CA PHE A 84 1.58 8.73 -8.21
C PHE A 84 1.81 8.66 -9.72
N GLN A 85 3.00 8.17 -10.13
CA GLN A 85 3.20 7.74 -11.54
C GLN A 85 2.28 6.58 -11.95
N MET A 86 1.72 5.86 -10.98
CA MET A 86 0.83 4.71 -11.15
C MET A 86 -0.62 5.02 -10.75
N ALA A 87 -1.02 6.30 -10.78
CA ALA A 87 -2.31 6.77 -10.28
C ALA A 87 -3.50 6.01 -10.87
N GLU A 88 -3.51 5.76 -12.18
CA GLU A 88 -4.62 5.04 -12.82
C GLU A 88 -4.65 3.55 -12.49
N GLU A 89 -3.48 2.91 -12.36
CA GLU A 89 -3.40 1.50 -11.94
C GLU A 89 -3.94 1.36 -10.51
N LYS A 90 -3.53 2.27 -9.61
CA LYS A 90 -3.99 2.33 -8.21
C LYS A 90 -5.49 2.55 -8.13
N LEU A 91 -6.02 3.53 -8.87
CA LEU A 91 -7.45 3.84 -8.87
C LEU A 91 -8.28 2.62 -9.32
N ARG A 92 -7.91 1.97 -10.43
CA ARG A 92 -8.64 0.79 -10.92
C ARG A 92 -8.64 -0.34 -9.88
N ALA A 93 -7.50 -0.60 -9.25
CA ALA A 93 -7.37 -1.61 -8.21
C ALA A 93 -8.22 -1.29 -6.98
N GLU A 94 -8.24 -0.04 -6.53
CA GLU A 94 -9.04 0.39 -5.40
C GLU A 94 -10.55 0.30 -5.68
N VAL A 95 -11.01 0.73 -6.86
CA VAL A 95 -12.42 0.58 -7.27
C VAL A 95 -12.84 -0.89 -7.24
N ALA A 96 -11.99 -1.77 -7.79
CA ALA A 96 -12.25 -3.20 -7.81
C ALA A 96 -12.30 -3.79 -6.38
N ALA A 97 -11.41 -3.35 -5.50
CA ALA A 97 -11.40 -3.76 -4.10
C ALA A 97 -12.67 -3.32 -3.35
N ILE A 98 -13.08 -2.05 -3.48
CA ILE A 98 -14.29 -1.52 -2.84
C ILE A 98 -15.53 -2.28 -3.30
N ARG A 99 -15.69 -2.50 -4.60
CA ARG A 99 -16.81 -3.28 -5.16
C ARG A 99 -16.82 -4.71 -4.63
N TYR A 100 -15.67 -5.39 -4.69
CA TYR A 100 -15.54 -6.75 -4.18
C TYR A 100 -15.93 -6.84 -2.70
N ILE A 101 -15.45 -5.91 -1.86
CA ILE A 101 -15.77 -5.87 -0.43
C ILE A 101 -17.27 -5.63 -0.22
N ALA A 102 -17.87 -4.70 -0.96
CA ALA A 102 -19.32 -4.43 -0.89
C ALA A 102 -20.16 -5.67 -1.24
N ASP A 103 -19.73 -6.45 -2.24
CA ASP A 103 -20.48 -7.60 -2.74
C ASP A 103 -20.31 -8.87 -1.87
N HIS A 104 -19.14 -9.02 -1.22
CA HIS A 104 -18.76 -10.26 -0.54
C HIS A 104 -18.76 -10.15 0.99
N THR A 105 -18.96 -8.96 1.54
CA THR A 105 -18.89 -8.72 2.99
C THR A 105 -20.04 -7.82 3.46
N THR A 106 -20.11 -7.62 4.77
CA THR A 106 -20.99 -6.64 5.42
C THR A 106 -20.23 -5.39 5.88
N ILE A 107 -18.96 -5.26 5.48
CA ILE A 107 -18.12 -4.12 5.83
C ILE A 107 -18.72 -2.86 5.17
N PRO A 108 -19.01 -1.80 5.94
CA PRO A 108 -19.59 -0.59 5.38
C PRO A 108 -18.52 0.15 4.58
N VAL A 109 -18.56 0.06 3.25
CA VAL A 109 -17.67 0.80 2.35
C VAL A 109 -18.46 1.88 1.59
N PRO A 110 -17.83 3.01 1.20
CA PRO A 110 -18.51 4.04 0.42
C PRO A 110 -19.04 3.50 -0.90
N PHE A 111 -20.27 3.87 -1.26
CA PHE A 111 -20.81 3.54 -2.56
C PHE A 111 -20.14 4.39 -3.66
N ILE A 112 -19.58 3.72 -4.67
CA ILE A 112 -18.94 4.38 -5.81
C ILE A 112 -20.01 4.77 -6.82
N LEU A 113 -20.21 6.07 -7.01
CA LEU A 113 -21.14 6.63 -8.00
C LEU A 113 -20.54 6.58 -9.41
N HIS A 114 -19.25 6.92 -9.52
CA HIS A 114 -18.52 6.93 -10.78
C HIS A 114 -17.02 6.98 -10.55
N TYR A 115 -16.23 6.59 -11.53
CA TYR A 115 -14.79 6.82 -11.55
C TYR A 115 -14.33 7.01 -12.99
N GLY A 116 -13.23 7.71 -13.19
CA GLY A 116 -12.69 7.98 -14.51
C GLY A 116 -11.18 8.13 -14.52
N MET A 117 -10.61 8.01 -15.71
CA MET A 117 -9.17 8.12 -15.95
C MET A 117 -8.78 9.55 -16.27
N ALA A 118 -7.48 9.81 -16.48
CA ALA A 118 -6.97 11.17 -16.61
C ALA A 118 -7.58 11.94 -17.80
N ASP A 119 -7.88 11.25 -18.90
CA ASP A 119 -8.52 11.80 -20.11
C ASP A 119 -9.99 12.19 -19.91
N GLN A 120 -10.66 11.58 -18.94
CA GLN A 120 -12.05 11.86 -18.56
C GLN A 120 -12.16 12.90 -17.44
N SER A 121 -11.02 13.33 -16.89
CA SER A 121 -10.94 14.15 -15.69
C SER A 121 -11.39 15.60 -15.93
N PRO A 122 -12.22 16.18 -15.04
CA PRO A 122 -12.51 17.60 -15.10
C PRO A 122 -11.21 18.40 -14.88
N ARG A 123 -10.89 19.29 -15.84
CA ARG A 123 -9.68 20.13 -15.84
C ARG A 123 -8.35 19.36 -15.78
N SER A 124 -8.33 18.10 -16.21
CA SER A 124 -7.10 17.30 -16.27
C SER A 124 -6.38 17.14 -14.92
N HIS A 125 -7.13 17.10 -13.81
CA HIS A 125 -6.58 16.87 -12.47
C HIS A 125 -6.04 15.44 -12.24
N GLY A 126 -6.17 14.56 -13.23
CA GLY A 126 -5.78 13.15 -13.15
C GLY A 126 -6.97 12.22 -12.94
N PRO A 127 -6.72 10.92 -12.76
CA PRO A 127 -7.80 9.95 -12.52
C PRO A 127 -8.57 10.29 -11.24
N PHE A 128 -9.85 9.92 -11.17
CA PHE A 128 -10.72 10.33 -10.07
C PHE A 128 -11.75 9.27 -9.69
N MET A 129 -12.20 9.34 -8.44
CA MET A 129 -13.34 8.57 -7.92
C MET A 129 -14.40 9.51 -7.38
N ILE A 130 -15.66 9.27 -7.72
CA ILE A 130 -16.84 9.91 -7.14
C ILE A 130 -17.55 8.86 -6.27
N MET A 131 -17.70 9.15 -4.98
CA MET A 131 -18.32 8.23 -4.03
C MET A 131 -19.15 8.97 -2.99
N GLU A 132 -20.07 8.24 -2.36
CA GLU A 132 -20.82 8.76 -1.22
C GLU A 132 -19.87 9.18 -0.10
N TYR A 133 -20.23 10.27 0.57
CA TYR A 133 -19.57 10.65 1.80
C TYR A 133 -20.28 9.98 2.98
N VAL A 134 -19.55 9.17 3.73
CA VAL A 134 -20.07 8.53 4.94
C VAL A 134 -20.11 9.57 6.06
N GLU A 135 -21.31 9.97 6.48
CA GLU A 135 -21.47 10.87 7.63
C GLU A 135 -20.95 10.18 8.90
N ASN A 136 -20.14 10.91 9.67
CA ASN A 136 -19.42 10.38 10.82
C ASN A 136 -19.13 11.49 11.86
N ALA A 137 -18.76 11.08 13.07
CA ALA A 137 -18.36 11.96 14.17
C ALA A 137 -16.83 12.06 14.35
N GLY A 138 -16.06 11.27 13.59
CA GLY A 138 -14.61 11.16 13.66
C GLY A 138 -14.15 9.80 13.15
N ASP A 139 -12.90 9.46 13.43
CA ASP A 139 -12.32 8.15 13.13
C ASP A 139 -11.92 7.38 14.41
N VAL A 140 -11.48 6.13 14.28
CA VAL A 140 -11.06 5.32 15.43
C VAL A 140 -9.82 5.91 16.12
N VAL A 141 -8.96 6.68 15.44
CA VAL A 141 -7.85 7.39 16.10
C VAL A 141 -8.39 8.42 17.08
N ASP A 142 -9.40 9.19 16.71
CA ASP A 142 -10.05 10.17 17.61
C ASP A 142 -10.58 9.52 18.89
N VAL A 143 -11.03 8.26 18.81
CA VAL A 143 -11.58 7.50 19.95
C VAL A 143 -10.49 6.94 20.88
N LEU A 144 -9.36 6.52 20.29
CA LEU A 144 -8.30 5.77 20.96
C LEU A 144 -7.13 6.64 21.42
N ARG A 145 -6.91 7.80 20.79
CA ARG A 145 -5.73 8.63 21.07
C ARG A 145 -5.76 9.23 22.47
N LEU A 146 -4.57 9.53 22.99
CA LEU A 146 -4.40 10.38 24.16
C LEU A 146 -5.06 11.76 23.93
N PRO A 147 -5.94 12.23 24.83
CA PRO A 147 -6.64 13.51 24.63
C PRO A 147 -5.73 14.74 24.60
N GLU A 148 -4.68 14.73 25.42
CA GLU A 148 -3.70 15.81 25.50
C GLU A 148 -2.57 15.54 24.51
N HIS A 149 -2.64 16.19 23.34
CA HIS A 149 -1.69 16.00 22.27
C HIS A 149 -1.22 17.33 21.69
N ALA A 150 0.10 17.54 21.61
CA ALA A 150 0.64 18.78 21.07
C ALA A 150 0.37 18.88 19.55
N PRO A 151 0.08 20.09 19.03
CA PRO A 151 -0.07 20.28 17.59
C PRO A 151 1.18 19.80 16.84
N GLY A 152 1.00 18.89 15.88
CA GLY A 152 2.06 18.38 15.01
C GLY A 152 2.75 17.09 15.48
N GLU A 153 2.47 16.59 16.68
CA GLU A 153 2.96 15.27 17.09
C GLU A 153 2.09 14.15 16.45
N LYS A 154 2.56 12.90 16.44
CA LYS A 154 1.75 11.76 15.98
C LYS A 154 0.87 11.22 17.11
N PRO A 155 -0.41 10.88 16.85
CA PRO A 155 -1.29 10.37 17.89
C PRO A 155 -0.75 9.05 18.45
N VAL A 156 -0.78 8.92 19.78
CA VAL A 156 -0.47 7.69 20.51
C VAL A 156 -1.74 7.16 21.17
N LEU A 157 -1.84 5.84 21.32
CA LEU A 157 -2.90 5.23 22.14
C LEU A 157 -2.86 5.82 23.56
N ASP A 158 -4.02 6.23 24.10
CA ASP A 158 -4.14 6.64 25.50
C ASP A 158 -3.73 5.47 26.43
N PRO A 159 -2.62 5.58 27.19
CA PRO A 159 -2.20 4.53 28.11
C PRO A 159 -3.24 4.23 29.20
N GLY A 160 -4.05 5.24 29.55
CA GLY A 160 -5.11 5.18 30.55
C GLY A 160 -6.50 4.90 29.99
N ILE A 161 -6.61 4.51 28.71
CA ILE A 161 -7.91 4.18 28.12
C ILE A 161 -8.61 3.08 28.93
N ASP A 162 -9.92 3.26 29.14
CA ASP A 162 -10.75 2.23 29.74
C ASP A 162 -10.69 0.94 28.91
N GLU A 163 -10.39 -0.18 29.59
CA GLU A 163 -10.15 -1.46 28.93
C GLU A 163 -11.40 -1.97 28.22
N ALA A 164 -12.60 -1.72 28.76
CA ALA A 164 -13.85 -2.14 28.12
C ALA A 164 -14.12 -1.30 26.86
N LYS A 165 -13.82 0.00 26.88
CA LYS A 165 -13.86 0.85 25.68
C LYS A 165 -12.88 0.35 24.61
N LEU A 166 -11.65 0.03 24.98
CA LEU A 166 -10.64 -0.49 24.05
C LEU A 166 -11.08 -1.84 23.46
N GLU A 167 -11.53 -2.77 24.29
CA GLU A 167 -12.00 -4.09 23.88
C GLU A 167 -13.24 -3.99 22.97
N TYR A 168 -14.15 -3.05 23.24
CA TYR A 168 -15.29 -2.75 22.37
C TYR A 168 -14.84 -2.30 20.97
N MET A 169 -13.91 -1.34 20.87
CA MET A 169 -13.39 -0.91 19.57
C MET A 169 -12.69 -2.05 18.84
N TYR A 170 -11.83 -2.81 19.54
CA TYR A 170 -11.16 -3.97 18.96
C TYR A 170 -12.13 -5.06 18.50
N SER A 171 -13.27 -5.25 19.16
CA SER A 171 -14.28 -6.22 18.74
C SER A 171 -14.90 -5.88 17.38
N GLN A 172 -15.11 -4.59 17.09
CA GLN A 172 -15.65 -4.13 15.80
C GLN A 172 -14.61 -4.30 14.68
N ILE A 173 -13.33 -4.03 14.98
CA ILE A 173 -12.24 -4.23 14.02
C ILE A 173 -12.01 -5.72 13.75
N ALA A 174 -12.06 -6.55 14.80
CA ALA A 174 -11.95 -8.00 14.67
C ALA A 174 -13.04 -8.59 13.77
N ASP A 175 -14.27 -8.10 13.88
CA ASP A 175 -15.38 -8.47 12.97
C ASP A 175 -15.00 -8.21 11.50
N ILE A 176 -14.54 -7.00 11.19
CA ILE A 176 -14.11 -6.60 9.84
C ILE A 176 -12.94 -7.47 9.35
N MET A 177 -11.94 -7.71 10.20
CA MET A 177 -10.76 -8.53 9.85
C MET A 177 -11.12 -9.99 9.55
N LEU A 178 -12.06 -10.58 10.29
CA LEU A 178 -12.55 -11.93 10.01
C LEU A 178 -13.24 -12.01 8.64
N GLN A 179 -14.00 -10.97 8.26
CA GLN A 179 -14.62 -10.87 6.95
C GLN A 179 -13.59 -10.75 5.82
N LEU A 180 -12.57 -9.90 5.98
CA LEU A 180 -11.47 -9.78 5.01
C LEU A 180 -10.68 -11.09 4.86
N ALA A 181 -10.40 -11.79 5.96
CA ALA A 181 -9.69 -13.07 5.94
C ALA A 181 -10.52 -14.23 5.36
N ALA A 182 -11.85 -14.09 5.26
CA ALA A 182 -12.71 -15.05 4.59
C ALA A 182 -12.61 -14.96 3.06
N CYS A 183 -12.17 -13.82 2.51
CA CYS A 183 -11.94 -13.64 1.08
C CYS A 183 -10.71 -14.44 0.61
N ASN A 184 -10.93 -15.40 -0.30
CA ASN A 184 -9.89 -16.31 -0.78
C ASN A 184 -9.60 -16.09 -2.27
N PHE A 185 -8.31 -16.10 -2.62
CA PHE A 185 -7.83 -15.98 -3.99
C PHE A 185 -6.82 -17.07 -4.33
N SER A 186 -6.72 -17.39 -5.62
CA SER A 186 -5.81 -18.42 -6.15
C SER A 186 -4.42 -17.91 -6.52
N LYS A 187 -4.22 -16.59 -6.53
CA LYS A 187 -2.92 -15.94 -6.81
C LYS A 187 -2.82 -14.60 -6.07
N ILE A 188 -1.59 -14.15 -5.85
CA ILE A 188 -1.26 -12.87 -5.24
C ILE A 188 -1.23 -11.78 -6.32
N GLY A 189 -1.89 -10.66 -6.04
CA GLY A 189 -2.03 -9.53 -6.98
C GLY A 189 -3.20 -8.61 -6.65
N CYS A 190 -3.28 -7.48 -7.33
CA CYS A 190 -4.41 -6.57 -7.20
C CYS A 190 -5.65 -7.09 -7.92
N LEU A 191 -6.80 -6.74 -7.36
CA LEU A 191 -8.11 -7.00 -7.94
C LEU A 191 -8.32 -6.08 -9.13
N GLY A 192 -9.01 -6.57 -10.15
CA GLY A 192 -9.45 -5.82 -11.31
C GLY A 192 -10.84 -6.29 -11.74
N LEU A 193 -11.56 -5.39 -12.42
CA LEU A 193 -12.81 -5.74 -13.06
C LEU A 193 -12.48 -6.65 -14.24
N ALA A 194 -13.11 -7.82 -14.34
CA ALA A 194 -12.98 -8.65 -15.53
C ALA A 194 -13.46 -7.84 -16.75
N ASP A 195 -12.73 -7.89 -17.86
CA ASP A 195 -13.26 -7.39 -19.12
C ASP A 195 -14.47 -8.26 -19.46
N GLY A 196 -15.64 -7.63 -19.66
CA GLY A 196 -16.90 -8.32 -19.90
C GLY A 196 -16.73 -9.37 -21.00
N SER A 197 -17.14 -10.61 -20.71
CA SER A 197 -17.56 -11.51 -21.76
C SER A 197 -18.66 -10.82 -22.58
N GLU A 198 -18.74 -11.08 -23.89
CA GLU A 198 -19.72 -10.52 -24.85
C GLU A 198 -21.21 -10.82 -24.54
N ASP A 199 -21.54 -11.22 -23.31
CA ASP A 199 -22.91 -11.33 -22.80
C ASP A 199 -23.22 -10.09 -21.96
N ASP A 200 -23.90 -9.12 -22.59
CA ASP A 200 -24.31 -7.80 -22.07
C ASP A 200 -25.22 -7.81 -20.80
N ASP A 201 -25.46 -8.98 -20.18
CA ASP A 201 -26.38 -9.16 -19.04
C ASP A 201 -25.73 -9.68 -17.75
N ALA A 202 -24.41 -9.95 -17.73
CA ALA A 202 -23.68 -10.37 -16.51
C ALA A 202 -22.74 -9.26 -16.02
N GLU A 203 -22.85 -8.86 -14.75
CA GLU A 203 -21.87 -7.95 -14.17
C GLU A 203 -20.46 -8.60 -14.22
N PRO A 204 -19.44 -7.88 -14.72
CA PRO A 204 -18.10 -8.43 -14.81
C PRO A 204 -17.56 -8.71 -13.40
N GLY A 205 -17.29 -9.99 -13.12
CA GLY A 205 -16.75 -10.43 -11.84
C GLY A 205 -15.39 -9.79 -11.53
N VAL A 206 -15.10 -9.56 -10.25
CA VAL A 206 -13.79 -9.06 -9.82
C VAL A 206 -12.81 -10.22 -9.69
N VAL A 207 -11.66 -10.12 -10.36
CA VAL A 207 -10.60 -11.15 -10.35
C VAL A 207 -9.23 -10.52 -10.12
N VAL A 208 -8.24 -11.31 -9.71
CA VAL A 208 -6.86 -10.81 -9.59
C VAL A 208 -6.26 -10.67 -11.00
N THR A 209 -5.88 -9.45 -11.42
CA THR A 209 -5.44 -9.17 -12.80
C THR A 209 -4.03 -8.60 -12.90
N SER A 210 -3.56 -7.90 -11.87
CA SER A 210 -2.30 -7.15 -11.91
C SER A 210 -1.41 -7.42 -10.71
N ARG A 211 -0.20 -6.87 -10.74
CA ARG A 211 0.74 -6.91 -9.63
C ARG A 211 0.15 -6.32 -8.34
N PRO A 212 0.61 -6.76 -7.17
CA PRO A 212 0.37 -6.04 -5.92
C PRO A 212 0.84 -4.60 -6.06
N LEU A 213 -0.06 -3.65 -5.77
CA LEU A 213 0.24 -2.23 -5.62
C LEU A 213 0.33 -1.91 -4.14
N THR A 214 1.44 -2.31 -3.51
CA THR A 214 1.60 -2.16 -2.06
C THR A 214 1.92 -0.72 -1.67
N TYR A 215 1.71 -0.40 -0.39
CA TYR A 215 2.16 0.88 0.17
C TYR A 215 3.68 1.06 -0.02
N ASN A 216 4.43 -0.05 0.12
CA ASN A 216 5.88 -0.06 -0.12
C ASN A 216 6.22 0.29 -1.57
N ILE A 217 5.52 -0.28 -2.56
CA ILE A 217 5.76 0.00 -3.98
C ILE A 217 5.52 1.49 -4.31
N ALA A 218 4.49 2.10 -3.74
CA ALA A 218 4.26 3.54 -3.89
C ALA A 218 5.45 4.34 -3.36
N LEU A 219 5.89 4.08 -2.13
CA LEU A 219 7.05 4.75 -1.55
C LEU A 219 8.35 4.49 -2.33
N LEU A 220 8.55 3.28 -2.86
CA LEU A 220 9.72 2.95 -3.68
C LEU A 220 9.82 3.83 -4.92
N GLY A 221 8.68 4.10 -5.59
CA GLY A 221 8.63 5.04 -6.71
C GLY A 221 8.77 6.50 -6.27
N GLU A 222 8.07 6.90 -5.22
CA GLU A 222 7.94 8.29 -4.77
C GLU A 222 9.20 8.83 -4.09
N VAL A 223 9.67 8.13 -3.07
CA VAL A 223 10.72 8.58 -2.16
C VAL A 223 11.98 7.72 -2.25
N GLY A 224 11.90 6.58 -2.93
CA GLY A 224 13.06 5.74 -3.26
C GLY A 224 13.66 6.03 -4.63
N GLY A 225 12.99 6.82 -5.48
CA GLY A 225 13.45 7.15 -6.84
C GLY A 225 13.56 5.95 -7.77
N ILE A 226 12.88 4.83 -7.45
CA ILE A 226 12.98 3.61 -8.25
C ILE A 226 12.18 3.77 -9.54
N PRO A 227 12.78 3.48 -10.70
CA PRO A 227 12.05 3.51 -11.95
C PRO A 227 10.95 2.45 -11.98
N HIS A 228 9.78 2.82 -12.48
CA HIS A 228 8.63 1.91 -12.61
C HIS A 228 8.96 0.58 -13.31
N PHE A 229 9.88 0.58 -14.28
CA PHE A 229 10.27 -0.62 -15.03
C PHE A 229 11.17 -1.59 -14.26
N GLU A 230 11.72 -1.18 -13.12
CA GLU A 230 12.45 -2.06 -12.20
C GLU A 230 11.50 -2.76 -11.22
N LEU A 231 10.34 -2.18 -10.96
CA LEU A 231 9.27 -2.81 -10.20
C LEU A 231 8.65 -3.97 -11.02
N PRO A 232 7.96 -4.94 -10.38
CA PRO A 232 7.25 -6.00 -11.09
C PRO A 232 6.38 -5.42 -12.20
N SER A 233 6.32 -6.07 -13.37
CA SER A 233 5.49 -5.55 -14.48
C SER A 233 4.00 -5.52 -14.09
N THR A 234 3.22 -4.62 -14.68
CA THR A 234 1.79 -4.45 -14.34
C THR A 234 1.00 -5.76 -14.43
N SER A 235 1.31 -6.65 -15.37
CA SER A 235 0.64 -7.96 -15.54
C SER A 235 1.17 -9.06 -14.61
N ARG A 236 2.13 -8.78 -13.72
CA ARG A 236 2.81 -9.79 -12.90
C ARG A 236 1.99 -10.16 -11.68
N THR A 237 1.38 -11.34 -11.68
CA THR A 237 0.85 -11.98 -10.46
C THR A 237 1.80 -13.05 -9.93
N PHE A 238 1.64 -13.47 -8.68
CA PHE A 238 2.45 -14.53 -8.07
C PHE A 238 1.59 -15.74 -7.71
N ALA A 239 2.09 -16.93 -8.00
CA ALA A 239 1.37 -18.18 -7.75
C ALA A 239 1.63 -18.73 -6.35
N THR A 240 2.73 -18.33 -5.71
CA THR A 240 3.08 -18.78 -4.36
C THR A 240 3.57 -17.65 -3.46
N SER A 241 3.44 -17.83 -2.15
CA SER A 241 3.99 -16.92 -1.14
C SER A 241 5.52 -16.79 -1.29
N SER A 242 6.24 -17.89 -1.50
CA SER A 242 7.71 -17.87 -1.64
C SER A 242 8.18 -17.06 -2.87
N GLU A 243 7.46 -17.15 -3.98
CA GLU A 243 7.71 -16.34 -5.18
C GLU A 243 7.55 -14.84 -4.87
N TYR A 244 6.51 -14.50 -4.11
CA TYR A 244 6.25 -13.11 -3.73
C TYR A 244 7.24 -12.57 -2.70
N TYR A 245 7.61 -13.36 -1.68
CA TYR A 245 8.66 -12.98 -0.71
C TYR A 245 10.02 -12.79 -1.37
N SER A 246 10.33 -13.56 -2.43
CA SER A 246 11.52 -13.34 -3.25
C SER A 246 11.48 -11.98 -3.96
N ALA A 247 10.32 -11.60 -4.51
CA ALA A 247 10.15 -10.28 -5.12
C ALA A 247 10.27 -9.14 -4.09
N LEU A 248 9.74 -9.32 -2.87
CA LEU A 248 9.92 -8.35 -1.78
C LEU A 248 11.39 -8.19 -1.38
N ALA A 249 12.15 -9.29 -1.34
CA ALA A 249 13.58 -9.24 -1.08
C ALA A 249 14.36 -8.50 -2.17
N ASP A 250 13.99 -8.69 -3.44
CA ASP A 250 14.58 -7.93 -4.55
C ASP A 250 14.23 -6.44 -4.46
N MET A 251 13.01 -6.08 -4.05
CA MET A 251 12.61 -4.68 -3.82
C MET A 251 13.45 -3.99 -2.73
N HIS A 252 13.83 -4.69 -1.65
CA HIS A 252 14.74 -4.11 -0.65
C HIS A 252 16.13 -3.81 -1.21
N LEU A 253 16.64 -4.65 -2.12
CA LEU A 253 17.89 -4.38 -2.84
C LEU A 253 17.73 -3.23 -3.83
N GLN A 254 16.59 -3.14 -4.51
CA GLN A 254 16.27 -2.03 -5.41
C GLN A 254 16.25 -0.71 -4.63
N GLN A 255 15.61 -0.65 -3.46
CA GLN A 255 15.63 0.54 -2.59
C GLN A 255 17.06 1.01 -2.32
N LEU A 256 17.91 0.13 -1.78
CA LEU A 256 19.29 0.50 -1.47
C LEU A 256 20.10 0.89 -2.72
N SER A 257 19.82 0.25 -3.86
CA SER A 257 20.54 0.50 -5.10
C SER A 257 20.17 1.83 -5.75
N TYR A 258 18.88 2.16 -5.82
CA TYR A 258 18.34 3.31 -6.56
C TYR A 258 18.15 4.55 -5.70
N GLN A 259 17.82 4.43 -4.40
CA GLN A 259 17.71 5.60 -3.53
C GLN A 259 19.09 6.23 -3.39
N ARG A 260 19.29 7.45 -3.91
CA ARG A 260 20.61 8.06 -3.98
C ARG A 260 20.93 8.79 -2.68
N ASN A 261 20.02 9.65 -2.27
CA ASN A 261 20.22 10.52 -1.13
C ASN A 261 19.70 9.86 0.15
N GLN A 262 20.37 10.15 1.27
CA GLN A 262 20.09 9.64 2.62
C GLN A 262 20.02 8.10 2.78
N ALA A 263 20.22 7.31 1.72
CA ALA A 263 20.18 5.85 1.74
C ALA A 263 21.29 5.24 2.60
N VAL A 264 22.44 5.90 2.71
CA VAL A 264 23.58 5.45 3.52
C VAL A 264 24.27 6.62 4.22
N THR A 265 24.73 6.38 5.45
CA THR A 265 25.43 7.40 6.27
C THR A 265 26.96 7.27 6.17
N SER A 266 27.47 6.07 5.97
CA SER A 266 28.90 5.76 5.87
C SER A 266 29.15 4.50 5.04
N ALA A 267 30.40 4.23 4.68
CA ALA A 267 30.77 3.00 3.99
C ALA A 267 30.52 1.76 4.84
N GLU A 268 30.65 1.85 6.17
CA GLU A 268 30.32 0.74 7.09
C GLU A 268 28.81 0.49 7.12
N ASP A 269 28.02 1.55 7.22
CA ASP A 269 26.55 1.49 7.14
C ASP A 269 26.10 0.85 5.83
N CYS A 270 26.63 1.31 4.69
CA CYS A 270 26.35 0.73 3.38
C CYS A 270 26.64 -0.78 3.32
N ARG A 271 27.78 -1.23 3.88
CA ARG A 271 28.11 -2.67 3.94
C ARG A 271 27.10 -3.43 4.79
N LYS A 272 26.73 -2.91 5.97
CA LYS A 272 25.70 -3.53 6.82
C LYS A 272 24.38 -3.66 6.07
N LYS A 273 23.86 -2.56 5.52
CA LYS A 273 22.61 -2.56 4.75
C LYS A 273 22.61 -3.55 3.59
N TYR A 274 23.70 -3.57 2.82
CA TYR A 274 23.88 -4.50 1.70
C TYR A 274 23.83 -5.96 2.18
N ILE A 275 24.57 -6.28 3.23
CA ILE A 275 24.61 -7.63 3.80
C ILE A 275 23.23 -8.08 4.29
N ALA A 276 22.51 -7.23 5.03
CA ALA A 276 21.17 -7.55 5.53
C ALA A 276 20.23 -7.96 4.39
N ARG A 277 20.24 -7.21 3.29
CA ARG A 277 19.40 -7.46 2.11
C ARG A 277 19.82 -8.71 1.34
N GLN A 278 21.13 -8.97 1.23
CA GLN A 278 21.64 -10.21 0.63
C GLN A 278 21.26 -11.45 1.43
N LEU A 279 21.38 -11.36 2.76
CA LEU A 279 20.98 -12.44 3.67
C LEU A 279 19.47 -12.68 3.57
N PHE A 280 18.65 -11.65 3.66
CA PHE A 280 17.20 -11.78 3.52
C PHE A 280 16.79 -12.37 2.17
N ARG A 281 17.40 -11.93 1.06
CA ARG A 281 17.20 -12.53 -0.26
C ARG A 281 17.61 -13.99 -0.31
N LYS A 282 18.71 -14.38 0.35
CA LYS A 282 19.12 -15.78 0.48
C LYS A 282 18.07 -16.60 1.24
N ALA A 283 17.55 -16.10 2.37
CA ALA A 283 16.49 -16.79 3.11
C ALA A 283 15.20 -16.92 2.28
N ALA A 284 14.84 -15.91 1.48
CA ALA A 284 13.72 -15.98 0.56
C ALA A 284 13.92 -17.08 -0.49
N ALA A 285 15.09 -17.10 -1.14
CA ALA A 285 15.43 -18.11 -2.16
C ALA A 285 15.51 -19.55 -1.60
N GLU A 286 15.81 -19.70 -0.31
CA GLU A 286 15.81 -20.98 0.41
C GLU A 286 14.42 -21.38 0.95
N ASN A 287 13.37 -20.60 0.64
CA ASN A 287 12.00 -20.77 1.14
C ASN A 287 11.92 -20.87 2.67
N ARG A 288 12.70 -20.04 3.37
CA ARG A 288 12.74 -19.99 4.85
C ARG A 288 11.86 -18.91 5.46
N LEU A 289 11.24 -18.06 4.65
CA LEU A 289 10.44 -16.91 5.09
C LEU A 289 8.93 -17.18 5.16
N THR A 290 8.49 -18.33 4.66
CA THR A 290 7.08 -18.71 4.48
C THR A 290 6.84 -20.14 4.97
N SER A 291 5.59 -20.47 5.28
CA SER A 291 5.24 -21.86 5.60
C SER A 291 4.96 -22.66 4.33
N ARG A 292 5.48 -23.89 4.26
CA ARG A 292 5.22 -24.81 3.13
C ARG A 292 3.76 -25.19 3.00
N ASP A 293 3.03 -25.23 4.12
CA ASP A 293 1.62 -25.63 4.14
C ASP A 293 0.70 -24.57 3.52
N THR A 294 1.16 -23.31 3.46
CA THR A 294 0.38 -22.16 2.99
C THR A 294 0.96 -21.50 1.75
N ASP A 295 2.05 -22.06 1.21
CA ASP A 295 2.81 -21.46 0.10
C ASP A 295 1.96 -21.30 -1.17
N SER A 296 1.08 -22.26 -1.45
CA SER A 296 0.18 -22.24 -2.62
C SER A 296 -1.20 -21.62 -2.34
N GLY A 297 -1.34 -20.90 -1.23
CA GLY A 297 -2.60 -20.27 -0.80
C GLY A 297 -3.48 -21.17 0.09
N PRO A 298 -4.76 -20.79 0.31
CA PRO A 298 -5.45 -19.66 -0.33
C PRO A 298 -4.87 -18.31 0.10
N PHE A 299 -4.78 -17.35 -0.83
CA PHE A 299 -4.35 -15.99 -0.54
C PHE A 299 -5.51 -15.15 -0.02
N LYS A 300 -5.23 -14.19 0.85
CA LYS A 300 -6.24 -13.39 1.57
C LYS A 300 -6.33 -11.98 1.06
N LEU A 301 -7.51 -11.36 1.16
CA LEU A 301 -7.62 -9.92 0.92
C LEU A 301 -6.84 -9.18 2.01
N TRP A 302 -5.91 -8.34 1.60
CA TRP A 302 -5.04 -7.57 2.49
C TRP A 302 -4.95 -6.13 2.02
N CYS A 303 -5.00 -5.19 2.95
CA CYS A 303 -4.78 -3.77 2.70
C CYS A 303 -3.66 -3.28 3.61
N ASP A 304 -2.58 -2.77 3.02
CA ASP A 304 -1.42 -2.28 3.78
C ASP A 304 -1.74 -1.08 4.66
N ASP A 305 -2.77 -0.30 4.29
CA ASP A 305 -3.25 0.87 5.03
C ASP A 305 -4.56 0.61 5.79
N PHE A 306 -4.87 -0.66 6.11
CA PHE A 306 -5.98 -0.99 6.99
C PHE A 306 -5.65 -0.61 8.45
N ARG A 307 -6.02 0.62 8.83
CA ARG A 307 -5.67 1.24 10.13
C ARG A 307 -6.80 2.12 10.69
N PRO A 308 -6.77 2.45 12.00
CA PRO A 308 -7.80 3.23 12.67
C PRO A 308 -8.20 4.55 12.00
N ALA A 309 -7.26 5.24 11.36
CA ALA A 309 -7.52 6.51 10.67
C ALA A 309 -8.46 6.36 9.47
N ASN A 310 -8.59 5.14 8.94
CA ASN A 310 -9.42 4.80 7.79
C ASN A 310 -10.75 4.14 8.21
N MET A 311 -11.06 4.14 9.51
CA MET A 311 -12.30 3.59 10.08
C MET A 311 -13.09 4.71 10.73
N LEU A 312 -14.22 5.07 10.13
CA LEU A 312 -15.08 6.16 10.54
C LEU A 312 -16.08 5.70 11.60
N VAL A 313 -16.29 6.52 12.62
CA VAL A 313 -17.19 6.21 13.74
C VAL A 313 -18.34 7.21 13.88
N ASP A 314 -19.46 6.77 14.43
CA ASP A 314 -20.55 7.65 14.87
C ASP A 314 -20.34 8.18 16.31
N ALA A 315 -21.30 8.94 16.81
CA ALA A 315 -21.25 9.54 18.15
C ALA A 315 -21.24 8.49 19.29
N GLU A 316 -21.66 7.27 18.99
CA GLU A 316 -21.67 6.12 19.91
C GLU A 316 -20.43 5.22 19.74
N ASN A 317 -19.43 5.66 18.97
CA ASN A 317 -18.20 4.93 18.63
C ASN A 317 -18.46 3.62 17.85
N ARG A 318 -19.56 3.51 17.10
CA ARG A 318 -19.77 2.39 16.18
C ARG A 318 -19.06 2.69 14.86
N ILE A 319 -18.38 1.69 14.30
CA ILE A 319 -17.77 1.84 12.98
C ILE A 319 -18.90 1.88 11.94
N VAL A 320 -19.03 3.01 11.24
CA VAL A 320 -20.07 3.27 10.22
C VAL A 320 -19.51 3.32 8.80
N GLY A 321 -18.19 3.31 8.65
CA GLY A 321 -17.54 3.27 7.35
C GLY A 321 -16.08 2.86 7.45
N VAL A 322 -15.59 2.10 6.48
CA VAL A 322 -14.17 1.84 6.24
C VAL A 322 -13.82 2.41 4.88
N VAL A 323 -12.90 3.35 4.86
CA VAL A 323 -12.51 4.13 3.68
C VAL A 323 -11.05 3.84 3.33
N ASP A 324 -10.57 4.47 2.26
CA ASP A 324 -9.17 4.41 1.82
C ASP A 324 -8.68 2.97 1.60
N TRP A 325 -9.29 2.29 0.64
CA TRP A 325 -8.93 0.92 0.24
C TRP A 325 -7.78 0.90 -0.76
N GLU A 326 -7.02 1.99 -0.85
CA GLU A 326 -5.74 2.02 -1.55
C GLU A 326 -4.81 0.94 -0.98
N PHE A 327 -3.96 0.40 -1.85
CA PHE A 327 -3.03 -0.67 -1.47
C PHE A 327 -3.69 -1.98 -1.02
N THR A 328 -4.91 -2.26 -1.52
CA THR A 328 -5.59 -3.54 -1.33
C THR A 328 -5.23 -4.55 -2.43
N TYR A 329 -4.88 -5.77 -2.02
CA TYR A 329 -4.50 -6.87 -2.92
C TYR A 329 -4.71 -8.24 -2.26
N ALA A 330 -4.72 -9.30 -3.07
CA ALA A 330 -4.63 -10.67 -2.58
C ALA A 330 -3.18 -10.97 -2.16
N ALA A 331 -2.97 -11.42 -0.91
CA ALA A 331 -1.67 -11.53 -0.28
C ALA A 331 -1.46 -12.88 0.45
N PRO A 332 -0.21 -13.25 0.79
CA PRO A 332 0.09 -14.39 1.64
C PRO A 332 -0.69 -14.38 2.96
N VAL A 333 -1.09 -15.56 3.45
CA VAL A 333 -1.81 -15.69 4.73
C VAL A 333 -0.98 -15.18 5.91
N GLU A 334 0.35 -15.24 5.80
CA GLU A 334 1.32 -14.76 6.79
C GLU A 334 1.05 -13.30 7.19
N PHE A 335 0.48 -12.48 6.29
CA PHE A 335 0.14 -11.09 6.59
C PHE A 335 -1.11 -11.02 7.47
N SER A 336 -2.18 -11.73 7.11
CA SER A 336 -3.41 -11.82 7.92
C SER A 336 -3.20 -12.58 9.25
N HIS A 337 -2.21 -13.47 9.29
CA HIS A 337 -1.78 -14.18 10.48
C HIS A 337 -0.88 -13.35 11.38
N SER A 338 -0.48 -12.14 10.97
CA SER A 338 0.27 -11.21 11.81
C SER A 338 -0.70 -10.21 12.47
N PRO A 339 -0.62 -9.96 13.78
CA PRO A 339 -1.49 -8.98 14.41
C PRO A 339 -1.23 -7.57 13.86
N PRO A 340 -2.23 -6.67 13.87
CA PRO A 340 -2.05 -5.29 13.42
C PRO A 340 -0.97 -4.55 14.21
N TRP A 341 -0.05 -3.89 13.51
CA TRP A 341 1.01 -3.09 14.14
C TRP A 341 0.47 -1.85 14.88
N TRP A 342 -0.68 -1.32 14.47
CA TRP A 342 -1.13 0.01 14.88
C TRP A 342 -1.80 0.07 16.26
N PHE A 343 -1.71 -0.95 17.11
CA PHE A 343 -2.31 -0.91 18.46
C PHE A 343 -1.82 0.25 19.34
N LEU A 344 -0.63 0.81 19.06
CA LEU A 344 -0.11 2.00 19.73
C LEU A 344 -0.33 3.29 18.92
N LEU A 345 -1.00 3.20 17.76
CA LEU A 345 -1.22 4.26 16.76
C LEU A 345 0.06 4.80 16.08
N ILE A 346 1.24 4.35 16.52
CA ILE A 346 2.56 4.66 15.97
C ILE A 346 3.25 3.39 15.47
N MET A 347 3.94 3.50 14.32
CA MET A 347 4.70 2.41 13.72
C MET A 347 5.89 2.01 14.61
N PRO A 348 6.26 0.71 14.69
CA PRO A 348 7.39 0.23 15.48
C PRO A 348 8.67 1.05 15.30
N GLU A 349 9.05 1.32 14.06
CA GLU A 349 10.28 2.01 13.70
C GLU A 349 10.29 3.50 14.08
N GLU A 350 9.10 4.09 14.26
CA GLU A 350 8.90 5.50 14.60
C GLU A 350 8.74 5.73 16.12
N TRP A 351 8.76 4.66 16.92
CA TRP A 351 8.62 4.77 18.36
C TRP A 351 9.82 5.47 18.99
N PRO A 352 9.64 6.59 19.73
CA PRO A 352 10.76 7.39 20.23
C PRO A 352 11.73 6.60 21.13
N ASP A 353 11.19 5.72 21.98
CA ASP A 353 11.97 4.93 22.93
C ASP A 353 12.53 3.64 22.34
N GLY A 354 12.37 3.44 21.02
CA GLY A 354 12.91 2.31 20.26
C GLY A 354 12.03 1.06 20.25
N LEU A 355 12.45 0.09 19.43
CA LEU A 355 11.66 -1.09 19.10
C LEU A 355 11.36 -2.01 20.31
N ASP A 356 12.24 -2.05 21.32
CA ASP A 356 12.04 -2.88 22.52
C ASP A 356 11.00 -2.31 23.48
N ASP A 357 11.01 -0.99 23.70
CA ASP A 357 9.96 -0.35 24.47
C ASP A 357 8.63 -0.45 23.72
N TRP A 358 8.61 -0.20 22.41
CA TRP A 358 7.41 -0.39 21.58
C TRP A 358 6.80 -1.77 21.76
N ALA A 359 7.61 -2.84 21.66
CA ALA A 359 7.14 -4.21 21.84
C ALA A 359 6.56 -4.46 23.24
N THR A 360 7.22 -3.90 24.27
CA THR A 360 6.77 -3.99 25.67
C THR A 360 5.41 -3.31 25.88
N LYS A 361 5.18 -2.15 25.24
CA LYS A 361 3.89 -1.44 25.31
C LYS A 361 2.81 -2.08 24.44
N TYR A 362 3.22 -2.70 23.34
CA TYR A 362 2.34 -3.35 22.38
C TYR A 362 1.72 -4.64 22.91
N GLU A 363 2.51 -5.47 23.61
CA GLU A 363 2.11 -6.82 24.03
C GLU A 363 0.84 -6.86 24.90
N PRO A 364 0.64 -5.97 25.91
CA PRO A 364 -0.63 -5.92 26.64
C PRO A 364 -1.83 -5.61 25.74
N ARG A 365 -1.65 -4.76 24.72
CA ARG A 365 -2.73 -4.36 23.79
C ARG A 365 -3.03 -5.46 22.79
N LEU A 366 -2.02 -6.21 22.35
CA LEU A 366 -2.21 -7.47 21.62
C LEU A 366 -3.06 -8.45 22.44
N ALA A 367 -2.79 -8.61 23.73
CA ALA A 367 -3.59 -9.49 24.58
C ALA A 367 -5.06 -9.07 24.64
N THR A 368 -5.36 -7.77 24.74
CA THR A 368 -6.72 -7.22 24.69
C THR A 368 -7.39 -7.53 23.35
N PHE A 369 -6.71 -7.25 22.23
CA PHE A 369 -7.24 -7.52 20.91
C PHE A 369 -7.53 -9.01 20.70
N LEU A 370 -6.62 -9.90 21.10
CA LEU A 370 -6.82 -11.33 20.95
C LEU A 370 -8.04 -11.84 21.73
N ARG A 371 -8.34 -11.29 22.92
CA ARG A 371 -9.59 -11.63 23.64
C ARG A 371 -10.83 -11.21 22.85
N ALA A 372 -10.84 -10.01 22.31
CA ALA A 372 -11.93 -9.50 21.48
C ALA A 372 -12.12 -10.35 20.22
N LEU A 373 -11.02 -10.68 19.54
CA LEU A 373 -11.00 -11.52 18.35
C LEU A 373 -11.47 -12.94 18.64
N GLU A 374 -10.96 -13.59 19.69
CA GLU A 374 -11.42 -14.92 20.11
C GLU A 374 -12.93 -14.94 20.43
N SER A 375 -13.48 -13.84 20.98
CA SER A 375 -14.92 -13.71 21.18
C SER A 375 -15.69 -13.62 19.88
N LYS A 376 -15.23 -12.80 18.94
CA LYS A 376 -15.85 -12.66 17.62
C LYS A 376 -15.75 -13.92 16.77
N GLU A 377 -14.65 -14.65 16.87
CA GLU A 377 -14.49 -15.95 16.24
C GLU A 377 -15.52 -16.96 16.75
N ARG A 378 -15.81 -16.98 18.06
CA ARG A 378 -16.87 -17.84 18.61
C ARG A 378 -18.24 -17.46 18.04
N GLU A 379 -18.57 -16.17 18.01
CA GLU A 379 -19.83 -15.69 17.40
C GLU A 379 -19.94 -16.12 15.93
N PHE A 380 -18.88 -15.93 15.14
CA PHE A 380 -18.86 -16.30 13.72
C PHE A 380 -18.95 -17.81 13.50
N MET A 381 -18.30 -18.62 14.36
CA MET A 381 -18.42 -20.08 14.33
C MET A 381 -19.83 -20.54 14.70
N GLU A 382 -20.45 -19.95 15.72
CA GLU A 382 -21.84 -20.25 16.13
C GLU A 382 -22.84 -19.91 15.02
N TRP A 383 -22.58 -18.84 14.26
CA TRP A 383 -23.36 -18.47 13.07
C TRP A 383 -23.02 -19.29 11.82
N GLY A 384 -22.05 -20.20 11.89
CA GLY A 384 -21.60 -21.00 10.75
C GLY A 384 -20.93 -20.19 9.63
N ARG A 385 -20.42 -18.98 9.94
CA ARG A 385 -19.74 -18.10 8.97
C ARG A 385 -18.27 -18.49 8.75
N ILE A 386 -17.64 -19.05 9.78
CA ILE A 386 -16.24 -19.53 9.72
C ILE A 386 -16.11 -20.89 10.40
N ASP A 387 -15.05 -21.62 10.06
CA ASP A 387 -14.63 -22.83 10.76
C ASP A 387 -13.29 -22.64 11.53
N LYS A 388 -12.84 -23.70 12.22
CA LYS A 388 -11.62 -23.67 13.04
C LYS A 388 -10.33 -23.39 12.25
N SER A 389 -10.31 -23.62 10.94
CA SER A 389 -9.17 -23.32 10.07
C SER A 389 -9.12 -21.84 9.66
N GLN A 390 -10.21 -21.10 9.84
CA GLN A 390 -10.35 -19.70 9.45
C GLN A 390 -10.19 -18.71 10.61
N VAL A 391 -9.87 -19.20 11.82
CA VAL A 391 -9.56 -18.32 12.97
C VAL A 391 -8.23 -17.60 12.77
N LEU A 392 -8.16 -16.37 13.26
CA LEU A 392 -7.00 -15.48 13.18
C LEU A 392 -6.25 -15.37 14.52
N SER A 393 -6.94 -15.51 15.66
CA SER A 393 -6.37 -15.30 17.00
C SER A 393 -5.18 -16.20 17.29
N ALA A 394 -5.33 -17.50 17.03
CA ALA A 394 -4.30 -18.50 17.25
C ALA A 394 -3.06 -18.28 16.35
N PRO A 395 -3.18 -18.10 15.01
CA PRO A 395 -2.02 -17.77 14.19
C PRO A 395 -1.40 -16.39 14.53
N MET A 396 -2.19 -15.37 14.88
CA MET A 396 -1.68 -14.07 15.33
C MET A 396 -0.82 -14.20 16.58
N ARG A 397 -1.30 -14.91 17.60
CA ARG A 397 -0.54 -15.19 18.82
C ARG A 397 0.77 -15.92 18.49
N ARG A 398 0.69 -17.00 17.71
CA ARG A 398 1.88 -17.75 17.29
C ARG A 398 2.87 -16.88 16.54
N SER A 399 2.40 -16.04 15.62
CA SER A 399 3.28 -15.18 14.81
C SER A 399 4.07 -14.19 15.66
N TRP A 400 3.47 -13.68 16.73
CA TRP A 400 4.15 -12.83 17.70
C TRP A 400 5.19 -13.64 18.49
N ASP A 401 4.79 -14.78 19.04
CA ASP A 401 5.64 -15.64 19.88
C ASP A 401 6.86 -16.19 19.13
N THR A 402 6.72 -16.51 17.83
CA THR A 402 7.79 -17.06 16.98
C THR A 402 8.63 -16.01 16.28
N GLY A 403 8.20 -14.74 16.32
CA GLY A 403 8.80 -13.64 15.56
C GLY A 403 8.43 -13.62 14.06
N ASP A 404 7.48 -14.44 13.60
CA ASP A 404 6.97 -14.38 12.21
C ASP A 404 6.30 -13.04 11.89
N PHE A 405 5.73 -12.38 12.89
CA PHE A 405 5.27 -11.00 12.79
C PHE A 405 6.38 -10.09 12.23
N TRP A 406 7.60 -10.19 12.78
CA TRP A 406 8.73 -9.35 12.34
C TRP A 406 9.22 -9.72 10.94
N THR A 407 9.16 -11.00 10.55
CA THR A 407 9.48 -11.43 9.19
C THR A 407 8.48 -10.86 8.18
N ALA A 408 7.17 -10.99 8.43
CA ALA A 408 6.13 -10.44 7.57
C ALA A 408 6.11 -8.90 7.55
N TYR A 409 6.43 -8.27 8.68
CA TYR A 409 6.52 -6.81 8.78
C TYR A 409 7.71 -6.27 7.99
N ALA A 410 8.92 -6.80 8.23
CA ALA A 410 10.14 -6.36 7.55
C ALA A 410 10.05 -6.55 6.03
N ALA A 411 9.50 -7.69 5.56
CA ALA A 411 9.33 -7.98 4.15
C ALA A 411 8.53 -6.90 3.39
N ARG A 412 7.62 -6.19 4.07
CA ARG A 412 6.74 -5.18 3.48
C ARG A 412 7.22 -3.74 3.70
N LYS A 413 8.27 -3.50 4.48
CA LYS A 413 8.62 -2.15 4.95
C LYS A 413 10.08 -1.84 4.70
N SER A 414 10.41 -1.33 3.50
CA SER A 414 11.80 -1.08 3.10
C SER A 414 12.57 -0.14 4.04
N TRP A 415 11.93 0.92 4.55
CA TRP A 415 12.60 1.88 5.45
C TRP A 415 12.62 1.46 6.93
N ALA A 416 11.86 0.44 7.32
CA ALA A 416 11.96 -0.16 8.66
C ALA A 416 12.90 -1.37 8.68
N PHE A 417 13.37 -1.81 7.51
CA PHE A 417 13.98 -3.11 7.29
C PHE A 417 15.23 -3.30 8.13
N ASP A 418 16.17 -2.35 8.12
CA ASP A 418 17.45 -2.51 8.82
C ASP A 418 17.30 -2.66 10.34
N GLY A 419 16.50 -1.78 10.96
CA GLY A 419 16.25 -1.81 12.40
C GLY A 419 15.66 -3.14 12.85
N ILE A 420 14.71 -3.67 12.07
CA ILE A 420 14.05 -4.94 12.37
C ILE A 420 14.95 -6.13 12.04
N PHE A 421 15.66 -6.10 10.91
CA PHE A 421 16.54 -7.18 10.48
C PHE A 421 17.62 -7.47 11.52
N TRP A 422 18.38 -6.45 11.93
CA TRP A 422 19.47 -6.64 12.88
C TRP A 422 18.98 -6.95 14.30
N ARG A 423 17.79 -6.46 14.67
CA ARG A 423 17.20 -6.77 15.98
C ARG A 423 16.66 -8.20 16.07
N THR A 424 16.02 -8.69 15.01
CA THR A 424 15.15 -9.89 15.10
C THR A 424 15.48 -10.99 14.08
N LEU A 425 15.88 -10.64 12.86
CA LEU A 425 15.97 -11.62 11.77
C LEU A 425 17.37 -12.22 11.60
N ASP A 426 18.42 -11.45 11.87
CA ASP A 426 19.81 -11.90 11.70
C ASP A 426 20.14 -13.12 12.58
N GLU A 427 19.93 -12.99 13.89
CA GLU A 427 20.12 -14.09 14.85
C GLU A 427 19.21 -15.28 14.52
N ARG A 428 17.95 -15.02 14.16
CA ARG A 428 16.94 -16.04 13.86
C ARG A 428 17.32 -16.91 12.66
N PHE A 429 17.83 -16.32 11.59
CA PHE A 429 18.03 -17.03 10.31
C PHE A 429 19.48 -17.37 10.00
N PHE A 430 20.46 -16.69 10.59
CA PHE A 430 21.85 -16.79 10.15
C PHE A 430 22.85 -17.01 11.29
N GLY A 431 22.55 -16.53 12.50
CA GLY A 431 23.48 -16.59 13.62
C GLY A 431 24.85 -15.95 13.29
N ASP A 432 25.91 -16.39 13.96
CA ASP A 432 27.26 -15.81 13.82
C ASP A 432 28.01 -16.38 12.60
N CYS A 433 27.56 -16.05 11.39
CA CYS A 433 28.19 -16.51 10.14
C CYS A 433 28.92 -15.37 9.41
N GLY A 434 30.19 -15.60 9.10
CA GLY A 434 31.11 -14.64 8.46
C GLY A 434 30.68 -14.17 7.07
N LYS A 435 30.95 -12.89 6.78
CA LYS A 435 30.46 -12.13 5.63
C LYS A 435 31.58 -11.88 4.63
N GLN A 436 31.43 -12.28 3.36
CA GLN A 436 32.28 -11.79 2.25
C GLN A 436 31.56 -11.79 0.90
N ALA A 437 31.78 -10.75 0.10
CA ALA A 437 31.77 -10.79 -1.37
C ALA A 437 32.47 -9.55 -1.96
N ALA A 438 33.35 -9.72 -2.94
CA ALA A 438 34.07 -8.64 -3.63
C ALA A 438 33.14 -7.62 -4.32
N ALA A 439 31.95 -8.06 -4.77
CA ALA A 439 30.91 -7.20 -5.37
C ALA A 439 30.34 -6.15 -4.40
N MET A 440 30.51 -6.35 -3.08
CA MET A 440 30.08 -5.39 -2.07
C MET A 440 30.88 -4.09 -2.13
N GLU A 441 32.20 -4.17 -2.39
CA GLU A 441 33.07 -2.98 -2.34
C GLU A 441 32.79 -2.04 -3.50
N GLU A 442 32.64 -2.55 -4.73
CA GLU A 442 32.23 -1.75 -5.89
C GLU A 442 30.87 -1.06 -5.66
N PHE A 443 29.91 -1.78 -5.04
CA PHE A 443 28.63 -1.22 -4.68
C PHE A 443 28.76 -0.08 -3.65
N VAL A 444 29.57 -0.28 -2.61
CA VAL A 444 29.81 0.71 -1.56
C VAL A 444 30.48 1.95 -2.14
N GLU A 445 31.51 1.80 -2.97
CA GLU A 445 32.17 2.92 -3.66
C GLU A 445 31.18 3.73 -4.49
N ARG A 446 30.30 3.06 -5.26
CA ARG A 446 29.23 3.74 -6.00
C ARG A 446 28.31 4.52 -5.05
N LYS A 447 27.79 3.89 -3.98
CA LYS A 447 26.85 4.55 -3.05
C LYS A 447 27.48 5.73 -2.32
N MET A 448 28.77 5.64 -1.95
CA MET A 448 29.48 6.75 -1.33
C MET A 448 29.64 7.93 -2.28
N ARG A 449 29.93 7.67 -3.57
CA ARG A 449 29.97 8.72 -4.59
C ARG A 449 28.59 9.36 -4.80
N GLU A 450 27.53 8.57 -4.90
CA GLU A 450 26.15 9.09 -5.07
C GLU A 450 25.73 9.98 -3.90
N LYS A 451 26.08 9.59 -2.67
CA LYS A 451 25.87 10.38 -1.46
C LYS A 451 26.60 11.73 -1.51
N GLU A 452 27.84 11.75 -2.03
CA GLU A 452 28.62 12.99 -2.20
C GLU A 452 28.07 13.88 -3.32
N GLU A 453 27.55 13.28 -4.38
CA GLU A 453 26.94 14.00 -5.51
C GLU A 453 25.65 14.72 -5.10
N GLY A 454 24.81 14.10 -4.27
CA GLY A 454 23.56 14.73 -3.78
C GLY A 454 22.63 15.12 -4.93
N THR A 455 22.32 14.17 -5.81
CA THR A 455 21.54 14.44 -7.04
C THR A 455 20.46 13.38 -7.24
N LEU A 456 19.29 13.82 -7.71
CA LEU A 456 18.29 12.93 -8.30
C LEU A 456 18.65 12.52 -9.73
N ILE A 457 18.35 11.27 -10.10
CA ILE A 457 18.33 10.85 -11.51
C ILE A 457 16.88 10.86 -11.99
N ASP A 458 16.59 11.68 -12.99
CA ASP A 458 15.30 11.64 -13.68
C ASP A 458 15.26 10.47 -14.66
N CYS A 459 14.81 9.30 -14.21
CA CYS A 459 14.77 8.09 -15.04
C CYS A 459 13.74 8.16 -16.19
N THR A 460 12.85 9.16 -16.21
CA THR A 460 12.01 9.51 -17.37
C THR A 460 12.84 9.83 -18.62
N SER A 461 14.02 10.44 -18.43
CA SER A 461 14.96 10.76 -19.51
C SER A 461 15.63 9.52 -20.11
N ILE A 462 15.81 8.46 -19.30
CA ILE A 462 16.43 7.19 -19.73
C ILE A 462 15.50 6.41 -20.67
N ILE A 463 14.17 6.55 -20.50
CA ILE A 463 13.16 5.94 -21.38
C ILE A 463 13.24 6.56 -22.79
N LEU A 464 13.41 7.90 -22.89
CA LEU A 464 13.58 8.58 -24.17
C LEU A 464 14.83 8.10 -24.93
N ILE A 465 15.93 7.84 -24.22
CA ILE A 465 17.16 7.30 -24.79
C ILE A 465 16.98 5.83 -25.23
N ARG A 466 16.28 5.00 -24.45
CA ARG A 466 16.01 3.60 -24.83
C ARG A 466 15.03 3.46 -25.99
N LEU A 467 14.03 4.32 -26.09
CA LEU A 467 13.08 4.31 -27.21
C LEU A 467 13.74 4.79 -28.51
N THR A 468 14.52 5.88 -28.46
CA THR A 468 15.26 6.40 -29.63
C THR A 468 16.37 5.45 -30.10
N THR A 469 17.03 4.72 -29.20
CA THR A 469 18.00 3.67 -29.57
C THR A 469 17.33 2.41 -30.13
N SER A 470 16.10 2.09 -29.73
CA SER A 470 15.34 0.98 -30.32
C SER A 470 14.79 1.29 -31.72
N GLU A 471 14.43 2.55 -31.99
CA GLU A 471 14.00 3.00 -33.32
C GLU A 471 15.17 3.09 -34.30
N THR A 472 16.35 3.52 -33.85
CA THR A 472 17.57 3.50 -34.68
C THR A 472 18.06 2.08 -34.96
N ALA A 473 17.84 1.12 -34.06
CA ALA A 473 18.17 -0.30 -34.27
C ALA A 473 17.20 -1.01 -35.25
N ARG A 474 15.94 -0.57 -35.38
CA ARG A 474 14.96 -1.12 -36.34
C ARG A 474 15.07 -0.53 -37.76
N GLY A 475 15.85 0.53 -37.96
CA GLY A 475 16.03 1.19 -39.26
C GLY A 475 17.08 0.60 -40.21
N HIS A 476 17.81 -0.46 -39.82
CA HIS A 476 18.90 -1.03 -40.62
C HIS A 476 18.66 -2.50 -40.99
N THR A 477 17.59 -2.77 -41.75
CA THR A 477 17.52 -3.98 -42.59
C THR A 477 17.17 -3.58 -44.02
N LYS A 478 18.17 -3.56 -44.90
CA LYS A 478 17.97 -3.46 -46.35
C LYS A 478 17.38 -4.80 -46.85
N PRO A 479 16.35 -4.78 -47.72
CA PRO A 479 15.90 -6.01 -48.37
C PRO A 479 16.85 -6.36 -49.52
N ASN A 480 17.46 -7.55 -49.45
CA ASN A 480 18.17 -8.14 -50.58
C ASN A 480 17.15 -8.64 -51.61
N SER A 481 17.32 -8.14 -52.83
CA SER A 481 16.61 -8.54 -54.04
C SER A 481 16.98 -9.95 -54.48
N ILE A 482 15.96 -10.74 -54.85
CA ILE A 482 16.12 -11.93 -55.68
C ILE A 482 15.41 -11.66 -57.01
N ASN A 483 16.18 -11.66 -58.09
CA ASN A 483 15.74 -11.60 -59.48
C ASN A 483 15.16 -12.95 -59.92
N ALA A 484 14.06 -12.91 -60.68
CA ALA A 484 13.95 -13.36 -62.07
C ALA A 484 12.56 -13.93 -62.43
N MET A 485 11.85 -13.29 -63.35
CA MET A 485 11.48 -13.87 -64.65
C MET A 485 10.72 -12.85 -65.52
N ASN A 486 11.32 -12.50 -66.66
CA ASN A 486 10.73 -11.73 -67.76
C ASN A 486 9.78 -12.61 -68.60
N PRO A 487 8.79 -12.02 -69.29
CA PRO A 487 8.34 -12.49 -70.60
C PRO A 487 8.88 -11.60 -71.75
N PRO A 488 9.08 -12.14 -72.97
CA PRO A 488 9.64 -11.42 -74.12
C PRO A 488 8.51 -10.94 -75.09
N PRO A 489 8.83 -10.48 -76.31
CA PRO A 489 9.19 -9.11 -76.76
C PRO A 489 8.11 -8.60 -77.77
N PRO A 490 8.20 -7.42 -78.43
CA PRO A 490 9.24 -6.98 -79.38
C PRO A 490 9.92 -5.64 -79.03
#